data_AF-A0A6N7V3Z5-F1
#
_entry.id   AF-A0A6N7V3Z5-F1
#
_cell.length_a   1.000
_cell.length_b   1.000
_cell.length_c   1.000
_cell.angle_alpha   90.00
_cell.angle_beta   90.00
_cell.angle_gamma   90.00
#
_symmetry.space_group_name_H-M   'P 1'
#
loop_
_entity.id
_entity.type
_entity.pdbx_description
1 polymer ?
#
loop_
_entity_poly.entity_id
_entity_poly.type
_entity_poly.pdbx_seq_one_letter_code
_entity_poly.pdbx_strand_id
1 'polypeptide(L)'
;MGVLTPGTTQLKVSKTWAGEVTETEVQVQLYKNGEPEGSAVALNEENGWTHTFEQLPVVDTIQQAQGNVYEIKEVGEADGIIT
;
A
#
# COMPACT_ATOMS: atom_id res chain seq x y z
N MET A 1 27.68 -22.22 1.76
CA MET A 1 27.75 -20.75 1.71
C MET A 1 26.33 -20.22 1.83
N GLY A 2 26.07 -19.24 2.69
CA GLY A 2 24.75 -18.59 2.78
C GLY A 2 24.63 -17.48 1.75
N VAL A 3 23.47 -17.37 1.11
CA VAL A 3 23.14 -16.21 0.26
C VAL A 3 22.60 -15.10 1.15
N LEU A 4 23.10 -13.88 0.96
CA LEU A 4 22.54 -12.70 1.63
C LEU A 4 21.28 -12.27 0.88
N THR A 5 20.17 -12.15 1.59
CA THR A 5 18.91 -11.63 1.06
C THR A 5 18.65 -10.23 1.60
N PRO A 6 18.07 -9.32 0.80
CA PRO A 6 17.58 -8.05 1.32
C PRO A 6 16.64 -8.24 2.51
N GLY A 7 16.74 -7.33 3.48
CA GLY A 7 15.72 -7.23 4.53
C GLY A 7 14.40 -6.73 3.98
N THR A 8 13.32 -6.97 4.72
CA THR A 8 11.98 -6.51 4.36
C THR A 8 11.39 -5.58 5.41
N THR A 9 10.39 -4.81 5.01
CA THR A 9 9.56 -3.96 5.84
C THR A 9 8.08 -4.23 5.56
N GLN A 10 7.19 -3.52 6.25
CA GLN A 10 5.76 -3.55 6.02
C GLN A 10 5.18 -2.14 6.01
N LEU A 11 4.06 -1.96 5.32
CA LEU A 11 3.32 -0.71 5.28
C LEU A 11 1.84 -0.97 5.58
N LYS A 12 1.35 -0.42 6.70
CA LYS A 12 -0.05 -0.50 7.09
C LYS A 12 -0.81 0.72 6.61
N VAL A 13 -1.97 0.49 6.00
CA VAL A 13 -2.93 1.52 5.60
C VAL A 13 -4.25 1.33 6.33
N SER A 14 -4.91 2.43 6.65
CA SER A 14 -6.27 2.47 7.17
C SER A 14 -7.01 3.66 6.59
N LYS A 15 -8.28 3.47 6.21
CA LYS A 15 -9.19 4.56 5.86
C LYS A 15 -10.00 4.93 7.10
N THR A 16 -10.16 6.22 7.34
CA THR A 16 -11.03 6.76 8.38
C THR A 16 -11.94 7.79 7.74
N TRP A 17 -13.24 7.65 7.96
CA TRP A 17 -14.26 8.50 7.38
C TRP A 17 -14.59 9.66 8.31
N ALA A 18 -14.72 10.86 7.74
CA ALA A 18 -15.13 12.06 8.45
C ALA A 18 -16.66 12.26 8.30
N GLY A 19 -17.46 11.32 8.77
CA GLY A 19 -18.92 11.36 8.65
C GLY A 19 -19.54 10.01 8.32
N GLU A 20 -20.85 10.02 8.09
CA GLU A 20 -21.55 8.88 7.50
C GLU A 20 -21.17 8.79 6.02
N VAL A 21 -20.82 7.59 5.56
CA VAL A 21 -20.49 7.33 4.15
C VAL A 21 -21.31 6.17 3.64
N THR A 22 -21.63 6.19 2.35
CA THR A 22 -22.37 5.12 1.67
C THR A 22 -21.45 4.14 0.93
N GLU A 23 -20.15 4.42 0.91
CA GLU A 23 -19.17 3.59 0.22
C GLU A 23 -19.03 2.23 0.90
N THR A 24 -19.16 1.17 0.13
CA THR A 24 -18.99 -0.20 0.62
C THR A 24 -17.54 -0.67 0.51
N GLU A 25 -16.72 -0.02 -0.32
CA GLU A 25 -15.33 -0.39 -0.57
C GLU A 25 -14.53 0.79 -1.12
N VAL A 26 -13.24 0.83 -0.81
CA VAL A 26 -12.25 1.72 -1.43
C VAL A 26 -11.08 0.88 -1.94
N GLN A 27 -10.58 1.19 -3.13
CA GLN A 27 -9.41 0.53 -3.70
C GLN A 27 -8.14 1.32 -3.40
N VAL A 28 -7.10 0.66 -2.89
CA VAL A 28 -5.78 1.27 -2.67
C VAL A 28 -4.69 0.50 -3.40
N GLN A 29 -3.74 1.22 -3.99
CA GLN A 29 -2.62 0.66 -4.74
C GLN A 29 -1.30 1.00 -4.06
N LEU A 30 -0.46 -0.02 -3.86
CA LEU A 30 0.93 0.16 -3.46
C LEU A 30 1.76 0.61 -4.66
N TYR A 31 2.63 1.58 -4.45
CA TYR A 31 3.63 2.02 -5.41
C TYR A 31 5.03 1.76 -4.86
N LYS A 32 5.92 1.21 -5.68
CA LYS A 32 7.36 1.07 -5.41
C LYS A 32 8.12 1.98 -6.37
N ASN A 33 8.91 2.92 -5.83
CA ASN A 33 9.70 3.87 -6.61
C ASN A 33 8.89 4.65 -7.66
N GLY A 34 7.62 4.96 -7.34
CA GLY A 34 6.71 5.70 -8.20
C GLY A 34 5.93 4.85 -9.21
N GLU A 35 6.17 3.55 -9.30
CA GLU A 35 5.43 2.61 -10.17
C GLU A 35 4.50 1.70 -9.36
N PRO A 36 3.31 1.33 -9.89
CA PRO A 36 2.40 0.44 -9.18
C PRO A 36 3.02 -0.94 -9.00
N GLU A 37 2.99 -1.45 -7.77
CA GLU A 37 3.52 -2.75 -7.37
C GLU A 37 2.34 -3.68 -7.01
N GLY A 38 2.16 -4.76 -7.76
CA GLY A 38 1.06 -5.71 -7.55
C GLY A 38 -0.33 -5.13 -7.88
N SER A 39 -1.37 -5.86 -7.47
CA SER A 39 -2.77 -5.45 -7.67
C SER A 39 -3.23 -4.49 -6.58
N ALA A 40 -4.20 -3.63 -6.91
CA ALA A 40 -4.93 -2.86 -5.92
C ALA A 40 -5.69 -3.77 -4.94
N VAL A 41 -5.87 -3.27 -3.72
CA VAL A 41 -6.51 -3.99 -2.61
C VAL A 41 -7.73 -3.21 -2.15
N ALA A 42 -8.82 -3.94 -1.91
CA ALA A 42 -10.04 -3.44 -1.30
C ALA A 42 -9.88 -3.18 0.20
N LEU A 43 -10.26 -2.00 0.66
CA LEU A 43 -10.56 -1.68 2.06
C LEU A 43 -12.08 -1.59 2.20
N ASN A 44 -12.64 -2.27 3.20
CA ASN A 44 -14.08 -2.33 3.43
C ASN A 44 -14.39 -2.61 4.91
N GLU A 45 -15.67 -2.65 5.28
CA GLU A 45 -16.05 -2.91 6.67
C GLU A 45 -15.58 -4.27 7.21
N GLU A 46 -15.56 -5.30 6.36
CA GLU A 46 -15.17 -6.66 6.76
C GLU A 46 -13.71 -6.73 7.24
N ASN A 47 -12.84 -5.95 6.60
CA ASN A 47 -11.44 -5.83 7.00
C ASN A 47 -11.15 -4.63 7.92
N GLY A 48 -12.19 -3.99 8.45
CA GLY A 48 -12.04 -2.82 9.34
C GLY A 48 -11.36 -1.65 8.65
N TRP A 49 -11.56 -1.52 7.33
CA TRP A 49 -10.97 -0.49 6.48
C TRP A 49 -9.45 -0.43 6.58
N THR A 50 -8.78 -1.57 6.77
CA THR A 50 -7.33 -1.64 6.93
C THR A 50 -6.69 -2.78 6.15
N HIS A 51 -5.47 -2.56 5.70
CA HIS A 51 -4.63 -3.58 5.09
C HIS A 51 -3.17 -3.36 5.49
N THR A 52 -2.38 -4.42 5.53
CA THR A 52 -0.92 -4.35 5.72
C THR A 52 -0.23 -5.02 4.55
N PHE A 53 0.53 -4.24 3.79
CA PHE A 53 1.45 -4.76 2.79
C PHE A 53 2.69 -5.26 3.53
N GLU A 54 2.87 -6.58 3.58
CA GLU A 54 4.00 -7.21 4.26
C GLU A 54 5.15 -7.55 3.29
N GLN A 55 6.31 -7.90 3.85
CA GLN A 55 7.44 -8.46 3.11
C GLN A 55 7.97 -7.56 1.97
N LEU A 56 7.88 -6.24 2.13
CA LEU A 56 8.34 -5.27 1.15
C LEU A 56 9.88 -5.18 1.18
N PRO A 57 10.62 -5.52 0.11
CA PRO A 57 12.07 -5.44 0.12
C PRO A 57 12.57 -4.01 0.35
N VAL A 58 13.47 -3.82 1.31
CA VAL A 58 14.09 -2.50 1.55
C VAL A 58 14.95 -2.08 0.35
N VAL A 59 15.54 -3.04 -0.34
CA VAL A 59 16.25 -2.91 -1.60
C VAL A 59 15.96 -4.14 -2.47
N ASP A 60 16.00 -4.02 -3.79
CA ASP A 60 15.79 -5.18 -4.67
C ASP A 60 17.05 -6.09 -4.70
N THR A 61 18.24 -5.53 -4.50
CA THR A 61 19.51 -6.26 -4.43
C THR A 61 20.40 -5.76 -3.30
N ILE A 62 21.28 -6.62 -2.77
CA ILE A 62 22.20 -6.24 -1.67
C ILE A 62 23.26 -5.21 -2.09
N GLN A 63 23.43 -4.95 -3.40
CA GLN A 63 24.35 -3.93 -3.92
C GLN A 63 23.66 -2.59 -4.19
N GLN A 64 22.33 -2.52 -4.10
CA GLN A 64 21.58 -1.30 -4.37
C GLN A 64 21.91 -0.23 -3.33
N ALA A 65 22.39 0.93 -3.78
CA ALA A 65 22.83 2.00 -2.89
C ALA A 65 21.67 2.74 -2.22
N GLN A 66 20.53 2.86 -2.90
CA GLN A 66 19.36 3.60 -2.44
C GLN A 66 18.22 2.65 -2.11
N GLY A 67 17.58 2.81 -0.96
CA GLY A 67 16.39 2.02 -0.59
C GLY A 67 15.21 2.23 -1.54
N ASN A 68 14.37 1.21 -1.68
CA ASN A 68 13.07 1.31 -2.30
C ASN A 68 12.18 2.29 -1.50
N VAL A 69 11.44 3.13 -2.20
CA VAL A 69 10.47 4.05 -1.62
C VAL A 69 9.06 3.51 -1.89
N TYR A 70 8.26 3.40 -0.84
CA TYR A 70 6.89 2.89 -0.92
C TYR A 70 5.87 3.96 -0.58
N GLU A 71 4.82 4.03 -1.38
CA GLU A 71 3.68 4.94 -1.19
C GLU A 71 2.38 4.17 -1.45
N ILE A 72 1.29 4.60 -0.82
CA ILE A 72 -0.05 4.06 -1.07
C ILE A 72 -0.92 5.19 -1.61
N LYS A 73 -1.66 4.90 -2.67
CA LYS A 73 -2.62 5.84 -3.27
C LYS A 73 -3.98 5.17 -3.40
N GLU A 74 -5.02 5.93 -3.13
CA GLU A 74 -6.39 5.52 -3.45
C GLU A 74 -6.58 5.50 -4.97
N VAL A 75 -7.32 4.52 -5.47
CA VAL A 75 -7.59 4.33 -6.89
C VAL A 75 -9.07 4.55 -7.14
N GLY A 76 -9.40 5.36 -8.14
CA GLY A 76 -10.79 5.55 -8.56
C GLY A 76 -11.57 6.59 -7.75
N GLU A 77 -10.95 7.29 -6.80
CA GLU A 77 -11.54 8.50 -6.23
C GLU A 77 -11.64 9.54 -7.37
N ALA A 78 -12.86 9.73 -7.87
CA ALA A 78 -13.16 10.82 -8.79
C ALA A 78 -13.08 12.12 -7.99
N ASP A 79 -11.99 12.87 -8.16
CA ASP A 79 -11.85 14.28 -7.82
C ASP A 79 -12.30 14.71 -6.40
N GLY A 80 -11.93 13.94 -5.36
CA GLY A 80 -12.04 14.41 -3.97
C GLY A 80 -13.47 14.71 -3.50
N ILE A 81 -14.47 14.01 -4.04
CA ILE A 81 -15.83 14.06 -3.53
C ILE A 81 -15.90 13.27 -2.22
N ILE A 82 -15.70 13.99 -1.12
CA ILE A 82 -16.37 13.71 0.15
C ILE A 82 -17.88 13.89 -0.08
N THR A 83 -18.62 12.79 -0.20
CA THR A 83 -20.09 12.84 0.01
C THR A 83 -20.39 12.60 1.48
#